data_AF-R7P9N6-F1
#
_entry.id   AF-R7P9N6-F1
#
_cell.length_a   1.000
_cell.length_b   1.000
_cell.length_c   1.000
_cell.angle_alpha   90.00
_cell.angle_beta   90.00
_cell.angle_gamma   90.00
#
_symmetry.space_group_name_H-M   'P 1'
#
loop_
_entity.id
_entity.type
_entity.pdbx_description
1 polymer ?
#
loop_
_entity_poly.entity_id
_entity_poly.type
_entity_poly.pdbx_seq_one_letter_code
_entity_poly.pdbx_strand_id
1 'polypeptide(L)'
;MNERIMKYQQILVEEYKRLHPTEVENLTDKEVALMNPITSADIEMFLSVDLMHIKGEINELLDEISDNEKVIKDVNTYSDLKKECRDENREFHLRIQSLKKDYEEIEQIYRSVVKNEKRGSIR
;
A
#
# COMPACT_ATOMS: atom_id res chain seq x y z
N MET A 1 -5.44 -9.94 15.27
CA MET A 1 -4.41 -9.03 14.72
C MET A 1 -4.87 -8.60 13.33
N ASN A 2 -4.65 -7.35 12.93
CA ASN A 2 -5.06 -6.88 11.59
C ASN A 2 -4.28 -7.65 10.51
N GLU A 3 -4.92 -8.08 9.43
CA GLU A 3 -4.29 -8.88 8.36
C GLU A 3 -3.07 -8.19 7.74
N ARG A 4 -3.06 -6.86 7.61
CA ARG A 4 -1.89 -6.11 7.11
C ARG A 4 -0.72 -6.16 8.08
N ILE A 5 -0.98 -6.01 9.37
CA ILE A 5 0.05 -6.11 10.41
C ILE A 5 0.67 -7.51 10.41
N MET A 6 -0.13 -8.55 10.16
CA MET A 6 0.40 -9.91 9.99
C MET A 6 1.29 -10.05 8.75
N LYS A 7 0.95 -9.39 7.64
CA LYS A 7 1.82 -9.34 6.45
C LYS A 7 3.13 -8.61 6.73
N TYR A 8 3.11 -7.48 7.44
CA TYR A 8 4.33 -6.76 7.83
C TYR A 8 5.21 -7.61 8.75
N GLN A 9 4.62 -8.35 9.70
CA GLN A 9 5.37 -9.30 10.51
C GLN A 9 6.05 -10.37 9.65
N GLN A 10 5.38 -10.86 8.60
CA GLN A 10 5.96 -11.83 7.69
C GLN A 10 7.17 -11.26 6.93
N ILE A 11 7.10 -9.99 6.48
CA ILE A 11 8.23 -9.31 5.84
C ILE A 11 9.44 -9.28 6.78
N LEU A 12 9.24 -8.91 8.06
CA LEU A 12 10.31 -8.91 9.06
C LEU A 12 10.88 -10.31 9.33
N VAL A 13 10.03 -11.34 9.33
CA VAL A 13 10.48 -12.74 9.47
C VAL A 13 11.36 -13.12 8.28
N GLU A 14 10.92 -12.87 7.06
CA GLU A 14 11.67 -13.20 5.84
C GLU A 14 13.01 -12.45 5.78
N GLU A 15 13.01 -11.16 6.13
CA GLU A 15 14.24 -10.37 6.21
C GLU A 15 15.19 -10.92 7.27
N TYR A 16 14.69 -11.22 8.47
CA TYR A 16 15.50 -11.76 9.56
C TYR A 16 16.11 -13.12 9.18
N LYS A 17 15.33 -14.01 8.55
CA LYS A 17 15.84 -15.31 8.06
C LYS A 17 16.95 -15.14 7.02
N ARG A 18 16.80 -14.17 6.11
CA ARG A 18 17.79 -13.87 5.08
C ARG A 18 19.09 -13.35 5.68
N LEU A 19 19.01 -12.52 6.73
CA LEU A 19 20.17 -11.90 7.38
C LEU A 19 20.86 -12.84 8.39
N HIS A 20 20.10 -13.74 9.02
CA HIS A 20 20.57 -14.62 10.10
C HIS A 20 20.31 -16.12 9.83
N PRO A 21 20.71 -16.67 8.66
CA PRO A 21 20.29 -18.01 8.24
C PRO A 21 20.71 -19.14 9.19
N THR A 22 21.84 -19.00 9.88
CA THR A 22 22.32 -19.99 10.87
C THR A 22 21.58 -19.90 12.21
N GLU A 23 21.11 -18.72 12.60
CA GLU A 23 20.38 -18.53 13.88
C GLU A 23 18.96 -19.10 13.79
N VAL A 24 18.39 -19.13 12.57
CA VAL A 24 17.00 -19.51 12.31
C VAL A 24 16.83 -20.84 11.58
N GLU A 25 17.92 -21.58 11.34
CA GLU A 25 17.96 -22.77 10.47
C GLU A 25 16.86 -23.80 10.80
N ASN A 26 16.53 -23.94 12.09
CA ASN A 26 15.52 -24.89 12.58
C ASN A 26 14.30 -24.21 13.22
N LEU A 27 14.12 -22.90 12.99
CA LEU A 27 13.03 -22.13 13.58
C LEU A 27 11.89 -21.93 12.59
N THR A 28 10.67 -22.08 13.10
CA THR A 28 9.44 -21.74 12.37
C THR A 28 9.28 -20.23 12.27
N ASP A 29 8.47 -19.76 11.32
CA ASP A 29 8.15 -18.33 11.15
C ASP A 29 7.59 -17.71 12.44
N LYS A 30 6.82 -18.50 13.21
CA LYS A 30 6.27 -18.06 14.49
C LYS A 30 7.38 -17.86 15.54
N GLU A 31 8.36 -18.75 15.60
CA GLU A 31 9.49 -18.61 16.52
C GLU A 31 10.38 -17.45 16.13
N VAL A 32 10.63 -17.26 14.82
CA VAL A 32 11.36 -16.09 14.32
C VAL A 32 10.60 -14.80 14.62
N ALA A 33 9.27 -14.77 14.48
CA ALA A 33 8.46 -13.61 14.84
C ALA A 33 8.51 -13.29 16.35
N LEU A 34 8.76 -14.27 17.21
CA LEU A 34 8.97 -14.02 18.65
C LEU A 34 10.36 -13.45 18.94
N MET A 35 11.35 -13.77 18.11
CA MET A 35 12.71 -13.21 18.20
C MET A 35 12.79 -11.78 17.64
N ASN A 36 12.05 -11.51 16.56
CA ASN A 36 11.96 -10.21 15.92
C ASN A 36 10.48 -9.76 15.79
N PRO A 37 9.83 -9.41 16.91
CA PRO A 37 8.43 -9.01 16.92
C PRO A 37 8.26 -7.63 16.28
N ILE A 38 7.23 -7.49 15.48
CA ILE A 38 6.88 -6.20 14.87
C ILE A 38 6.55 -5.17 15.94
N THR A 39 7.17 -3.99 15.84
CA THR A 39 6.92 -2.86 16.73
C THR A 39 5.91 -1.88 16.14
N SER A 40 5.39 -0.99 16.97
CA SER A 40 4.53 0.10 16.50
C SER A 40 5.24 1.05 15.53
N ALA A 41 6.55 1.26 15.70
CA ALA A 41 7.36 2.05 14.77
C ALA A 41 7.50 1.37 13.41
N ASP A 42 7.69 0.03 13.38
CA ASP A 42 7.71 -0.72 12.12
C ASP A 42 6.36 -0.64 11.41
N ILE A 43 5.26 -0.80 12.16
CA ILE A 43 3.90 -0.68 11.62
C ILE A 43 3.70 0.73 11.03
N GLU A 44 4.08 1.78 11.75
CA GLU A 44 4.00 3.16 11.27
C GLU A 44 4.79 3.34 9.96
N MET A 45 6.02 2.84 9.90
CA MET A 45 6.87 2.89 8.71
C MET A 45 6.20 2.17 7.53
N PHE A 46 5.77 0.92 7.69
CA PHE A 46 5.14 0.16 6.60
C PHE A 46 3.84 0.81 6.11
N LEU A 47 2.98 1.27 7.01
CA LEU A 47 1.75 1.97 6.64
C LEU A 47 2.07 3.27 5.88
N SER A 48 3.10 4.01 6.29
CA SER A 48 3.49 5.26 5.60
C SER A 48 3.97 5.00 4.17
N VAL A 49 4.71 3.90 3.96
CA VAL A 49 5.17 3.46 2.63
C VAL A 49 3.98 3.06 1.76
N ASP A 50 3.05 2.27 2.29
CA ASP A 50 1.84 1.88 1.55
C ASP A 50 1.00 3.09 1.14
N LEU A 51 0.79 4.04 2.06
CA LEU A 51 0.08 5.29 1.77
C LEU A 51 0.79 6.12 0.69
N MET A 52 2.12 6.15 0.70
CA MET A 52 2.93 6.85 -0.31
C MET A 52 2.79 6.18 -1.67
N HIS A 53 2.89 4.85 -1.75
CA HIS A 53 2.71 4.10 -3.00
C HIS A 53 1.32 4.29 -3.59
N ILE A 54 0.26 4.21 -2.78
CA ILE A 54 -1.11 4.42 -3.24
C ILE A 54 -1.29 5.85 -3.80
N LYS A 55 -0.73 6.86 -3.13
CA LYS A 55 -0.76 8.24 -3.63
C LYS A 55 -0.01 8.39 -4.95
N GLY A 56 1.15 7.74 -5.08
CA GLY A 56 1.91 7.70 -6.32
C GLY A 56 1.10 7.13 -7.47
N GLU A 57 0.55 5.92 -7.28
CA GLU A 57 -0.25 5.22 -8.30
C GLU A 57 -1.49 6.04 -8.71
N ILE A 58 -2.18 6.68 -7.75
CA ILE A 58 -3.32 7.56 -8.07
C ILE A 58 -2.89 8.73 -8.96
N ASN A 59 -1.75 9.36 -8.66
CA ASN A 59 -1.28 10.50 -9.45
C ASN A 59 -0.88 10.08 -10.86
N GLU A 60 -0.18 8.96 -11.01
CA GLU A 60 0.17 8.39 -12.33
C GLU A 60 -1.09 8.12 -13.16
N LEU A 61 -2.11 7.48 -12.57
CA LEU A 61 -3.37 7.23 -13.26
C LEU A 61 -4.11 8.52 -13.64
N LEU A 62 -4.03 9.58 -12.83
CA LEU A 62 -4.63 10.88 -13.15
C LEU A 62 -3.88 11.58 -14.30
N ASP A 63 -2.56 11.45 -14.37
CA ASP A 63 -1.75 11.97 -15.46
C ASP A 63 -2.10 11.24 -16.77
N GLU A 64 -2.20 9.91 -16.75
CA GLU A 64 -2.64 9.09 -17.88
C GLU A 64 -4.05 9.47 -18.36
N ILE A 65 -5.00 9.66 -17.42
CA ILE A 65 -6.35 10.14 -17.75
C ILE A 65 -6.29 11.51 -18.46
N SER A 66 -5.47 12.42 -17.95
CA SER A 66 -5.29 13.75 -18.53
C SER A 66 -4.72 13.68 -19.95
N ASP A 67 -3.77 12.79 -20.22
CA ASP A 67 -3.21 12.58 -21.54
C ASP A 67 -4.23 11.96 -22.50
N ASN A 68 -4.97 10.95 -22.06
CA ASN A 68 -6.10 10.38 -22.80
C ASN A 68 -7.19 11.43 -23.11
N GLU A 69 -7.47 12.34 -22.18
CA GLU A 69 -8.41 13.43 -22.43
C GLU A 69 -7.96 14.38 -23.55
N LYS A 70 -6.66 14.63 -23.71
CA LYS A 70 -6.14 15.45 -24.81
C LYS A 70 -6.42 14.77 -26.15
N VAL A 71 -6.19 13.46 -26.24
CA VAL A 71 -6.47 12.63 -27.42
C VAL A 71 -7.97 12.61 -27.76
N ILE A 72 -8.83 12.47 -26.75
CA ILE A 72 -10.29 12.46 -26.93
C ILE A 72 -10.79 13.80 -27.50
N LYS A 73 -10.22 14.92 -27.04
CA LYS A 73 -10.61 16.28 -27.41
C LYS A 73 -10.05 16.73 -28.76
N ASP A 74 -8.96 16.13 -29.24
CA ASP A 74 -8.37 16.48 -30.55
C ASP A 74 -9.32 16.11 -31.70
N VAL A 75 -9.68 17.07 -32.53
CA VAL A 75 -10.58 16.91 -33.67
C VAL A 75 -10.00 16.03 -34.78
N ASN A 76 -8.67 15.89 -34.84
CA ASN A 76 -7.97 15.12 -35.87
C ASN A 76 -7.81 13.64 -35.52
N THR A 77 -8.05 13.27 -34.26
CA THR A 77 -7.95 11.88 -33.82
C THR A 77 -9.15 11.07 -34.31
N TYR A 78 -8.86 9.87 -34.83
CA TYR A 78 -9.86 8.92 -35.32
C TYR A 78 -10.72 8.35 -34.18
N SER A 79 -11.98 8.01 -34.50
CA SER A 79 -13.00 7.65 -33.50
C SER A 79 -12.63 6.42 -32.67
N ASP A 80 -11.92 5.45 -33.25
CA ASP A 80 -11.58 4.20 -32.54
C ASP A 80 -10.58 4.45 -31.41
N LEU A 81 -9.52 5.23 -31.64
CA LEU A 81 -8.58 5.61 -30.57
C LEU A 81 -9.27 6.44 -29.49
N LYS A 82 -10.19 7.35 -29.86
CA LYS A 82 -10.99 8.08 -28.86
C LYS A 82 -11.84 7.15 -28.00
N LYS A 83 -12.30 6.03 -28.56
CA LYS A 83 -13.06 5.03 -27.81
C LYS A 83 -12.13 4.25 -26.87
N GLU A 84 -10.97 3.81 -27.37
CA GLU A 84 -9.93 3.14 -26.55
C GLU A 84 -9.54 3.99 -25.33
N CYS A 85 -9.19 5.26 -25.53
CA CYS A 85 -8.85 6.17 -24.42
C CYS A 85 -10.00 6.36 -23.41
N ARG A 86 -11.27 6.32 -23.87
CA ARG A 86 -12.44 6.42 -22.95
C ARG A 86 -12.63 5.14 -22.14
N ASP A 87 -12.43 3.99 -22.77
CA ASP A 87 -12.53 2.69 -22.12
C ASP A 87 -11.40 2.54 -21.08
N GLU A 88 -10.17 2.94 -21.42
CA GLU A 88 -9.04 3.01 -20.48
C GLU A 88 -9.30 3.96 -19.31
N ASN A 89 -9.76 5.19 -19.58
CA ASN A 89 -10.09 6.15 -18.52
C ASN A 89 -11.14 5.60 -17.55
N ARG A 90 -12.10 4.82 -18.06
CA ARG A 90 -13.09 4.15 -17.22
C ARG A 90 -12.43 3.16 -16.26
N GLU A 91 -11.52 2.33 -16.76
CA GLU A 91 -10.78 1.38 -15.92
C GLU A 91 -9.86 2.08 -14.91
N PHE A 92 -9.16 3.15 -15.32
CA PHE A 92 -8.33 3.96 -14.42
C PHE A 92 -9.18 4.61 -13.31
N HIS A 93 -10.35 5.14 -13.63
CA HIS A 93 -11.27 5.65 -12.60
C HIS A 93 -11.72 4.58 -11.61
N LEU A 94 -12.03 3.37 -12.07
CA LEU A 94 -12.39 2.24 -11.19
C LEU A 94 -11.21 1.87 -10.28
N ARG A 95 -9.99 1.82 -10.83
CA ARG A 95 -8.78 1.55 -10.05
C ARG A 95 -8.53 2.64 -8.99
N ILE A 96 -8.63 3.92 -9.35
CA ILE A 96 -8.51 5.05 -8.41
C ILE A 96 -9.55 4.93 -7.27
N GLN A 97 -10.78 4.54 -7.56
CA GLN A 97 -11.80 4.35 -6.51
C GLN A 97 -11.41 3.23 -5.54
N SER A 98 -10.90 2.10 -6.05
CA SER A 98 -10.39 1.01 -5.21
C SER A 98 -9.21 1.46 -4.36
N LEU A 99 -8.26 2.20 -4.94
CA LEU A 99 -7.08 2.72 -4.26
C LEU A 99 -7.45 3.72 -3.15
N LYS A 100 -8.42 4.60 -3.39
CA LYS A 100 -8.92 5.53 -2.37
C LYS A 100 -9.55 4.80 -1.18
N LYS A 101 -10.31 3.73 -1.44
CA LYS A 101 -10.86 2.90 -0.37
C LYS A 101 -9.75 2.23 0.45
N ASP A 102 -8.75 1.67 -0.23
CA ASP A 102 -7.58 1.06 0.41
C ASP A 102 -6.81 2.08 1.28
N TYR A 103 -6.60 3.28 0.75
CA TYR A 103 -5.99 4.40 1.47
C TYR A 103 -6.75 4.74 2.77
N GLU A 104 -8.08 4.84 2.70
CA GLU A 104 -8.92 5.12 3.87
C GLU A 104 -8.83 4.02 4.93
N GLU A 105 -8.81 2.75 4.51
CA GLU A 105 -8.62 1.60 5.42
C GLU A 105 -7.26 1.68 6.13
N ILE A 106 -6.19 2.00 5.40
CA ILE A 106 -4.84 2.14 5.96
C ILE A 106 -4.77 3.34 6.92
N GLU A 107 -5.38 4.48 6.59
CA GLU A 107 -5.44 5.63 7.52
C GLU A 107 -6.15 5.28 8.82
N GLN A 108 -7.22 4.48 8.77
CA GLN A 108 -7.92 4.03 9.98
C GLN A 108 -7.00 3.18 10.87
N ILE A 109 -6.25 2.26 10.26
CA ILE A 109 -5.26 1.43 10.97
C ILE A 109 -4.18 2.33 11.58
N TYR A 110 -3.58 3.22 10.79
CA TYR A 110 -2.55 4.16 11.24
C TYR A 110 -3.01 4.97 12.45
N ARG A 111 -4.21 5.56 12.39
CA ARG A 111 -4.81 6.31 13.52
C ARG A 111 -5.02 5.44 14.76
N SER A 112 -5.35 4.16 14.58
CA SER A 112 -5.55 3.23 15.70
C SER A 112 -4.24 2.88 16.41
N VAL A 113 -3.16 2.70 15.65
CA VAL A 113 -1.82 2.38 16.18
C VAL A 113 -1.26 3.59 16.92
N VAL A 114 -1.26 4.77 16.30
CA VAL A 114 -0.73 6.02 16.89
C VAL A 114 -1.52 6.47 18.14
N LYS A 115 -2.86 6.29 18.17
CA LYS A 115 -3.68 6.66 19.34
C LYS A 115 -3.42 5.77 20.55
N ASN A 116 -3.04 4.50 20.35
CA ASN A 116 -2.83 3.56 21.44
C ASN A 116 -1.49 3.80 22.16
N GLU A 117 -0.45 4.26 21.47
CA GLU A 117 0.82 4.63 22.11
C GLU A 117 0.68 5.83 23.06
N LYS A 118 -0.10 6.86 22.67
CA LYS A 118 -0.32 8.05 23.51
C LYS A 118 -1.10 7.76 24.80
N ARG A 119 -1.86 6.68 24.86
CA ARG A 119 -2.58 6.25 26.08
C ARG A 119 -1.72 5.38 27.02
N GLY A 120 -0.70 4.69 26.49
CA GLY A 120 0.24 3.90 27.28
C GLY A 120 1.33 4.72 27.99
N SER A 121 1.55 5.97 27.54
CA SER A 121 2.58 6.87 28.08
C SER A 121 2.11 7.73 29.28
N ILE A 122 0.91 7.50 29.83
CA ILE A 122 0.48 8.10 31.10
C ILE A 122 0.66 7.04 32.19
N ARG A 123 1.85 6.99 32.77
CA ARG A 123 2.12 6.37 34.07
C ARG A 123 3.02 7.30 34.87
#